data_AF-A0A3B5LDI7-F1
#
_entry.id   AF-A0A3B5LDI7-F1
#
_cell.length_a   1.000
_cell.length_b   1.000
_cell.length_c   1.000
_cell.angle_alpha   90.00
_cell.angle_beta   90.00
_cell.angle_gamma   90.00
#
_symmetry.space_group_name_H-M   'P 1'
#
loop_
_entity.id
_entity.type
_entity.pdbx_description
1 polymer ?
#
loop_
_entity_poly.entity_id
_entity_poly.type
_entity_poly.pdbx_seq_one_letter_code
_entity_poly.pdbx_strand_id
1 'polypeptide(L)'
;MFKKKIKYRNEVKSGGAYFMISRTLGPEIGGPIGMVFSFANALACALNTVGFAEVVRDLMHEFGVVMVDSVYDVRIVGVITVTILLMISLAGMEWESKAQILFFLVLLVSFANYFVGTVIPPNVDKQAIGIFGYRGDIFVENLSSDWRGPQGSFFQMFAIFFPAAIGIMSGANISGDLKDPTIAIPKGTLMAIFWTTISYLGITVTVGSCVVRDASGNKSHILTGNNTDGCVGLACDLGWNFTDCSQSQTCQYGLANSVKVLGQVSGFYYLITAGVFAASLSSALGFLVSAPKIFQCLCKDQIYPYIIFFAKGYGKNNEPLRAYILCYLIAIAFILIAELNTIAPLISNFFLCSYCLINFSCFHASITNSPGWRPSFHYYSKWTALFGAVICVVLMFLFTWWAALVTWCIIIFLFGYVNYNKPKINWGSSIQAGTYNIALSSSVSLTGVEDHVKNFRPQCLVLTGPPNQRPALVDFVCTFTKHICLMICGDIILQDRMTRPEDATDCLVKWLNKRKVRSFYTSLMADNLRAGAKQLLQASGLGKLKPNTLVLGFKTNWRDSAPENWDFFFQLGQNMSFLN
;
A
#
# COMPACT_ATOMS: atom_id res chain seq x y z
N MET A 1 -27.10 2.57 25.46
CA MET A 1 -25.72 2.22 25.89
C MET A 1 -24.84 1.61 24.78
N PHE A 2 -25.38 0.86 23.81
CA PHE A 2 -24.60 0.20 22.74
C PHE A 2 -24.02 1.12 21.64
N LYS A 3 -24.60 2.30 21.37
CA LYS A 3 -24.07 3.24 20.36
C LYS A 3 -22.75 3.92 20.75
N LYS A 4 -22.39 3.97 22.04
CA LYS A 4 -21.13 4.61 22.50
C LYS A 4 -19.91 3.68 22.40
N LYS A 5 -20.09 2.35 22.35
CA LYS A 5 -18.97 1.37 22.30
C LYS A 5 -18.39 1.13 20.91
N ILE A 6 -19.10 1.45 19.83
CA ILE A 6 -18.62 1.23 18.46
C ILE A 6 -17.71 2.38 17.97
N LYS A 7 -17.83 3.57 18.57
CA LYS A 7 -17.06 4.77 18.17
C LYS A 7 -15.55 4.68 18.48
N TYR A 8 -15.12 3.71 19.29
CA TYR A 8 -13.72 3.57 19.76
C TYR A 8 -12.96 2.34 19.20
N ARG A 9 -13.53 1.54 18.30
CA ARG A 9 -12.80 0.36 17.77
C ARG A 9 -11.86 0.67 16.58
N ASN A 10 -11.96 1.88 16.03
CA ASN A 10 -11.00 2.44 15.07
C ASN A 10 -10.13 3.50 15.76
N GLU A 11 -9.62 3.22 16.96
CA GLU A 11 -8.53 4.03 17.51
C GLU A 11 -7.33 3.87 16.59
N VAL A 12 -7.01 4.93 15.86
CA VAL A 12 -5.75 5.11 15.14
C VAL A 12 -4.65 5.17 16.19
N LYS A 13 -4.27 4.01 16.73
CA LYS A 13 -3.09 3.89 17.60
C LYS A 13 -1.84 4.09 16.75
N SER A 14 -0.77 4.57 17.40
CA SER A 14 0.51 5.02 16.84
C SER A 14 1.28 3.98 15.99
N GLY A 15 0.72 3.59 14.85
CA GLY A 15 1.30 2.59 13.93
C GLY A 15 1.38 3.06 12.48
N GLY A 16 1.01 4.31 12.19
CA GLY A 16 1.12 4.92 10.85
C GLY A 16 0.24 4.29 9.77
N ALA A 17 0.59 4.53 8.49
CA ALA A 17 -0.18 4.13 7.32
C ALA A 17 -0.36 2.61 7.23
N TYR A 18 0.68 1.83 7.49
CA TYR A 18 0.60 0.37 7.47
C TYR A 18 -0.37 -0.18 8.52
N PHE A 19 -0.35 0.34 9.74
CA PHE A 19 -1.27 -0.11 10.78
C PHE A 19 -2.73 0.18 10.42
N MET A 20 -3.01 1.33 9.82
CA MET A 20 -4.36 1.64 9.34
C MET A 20 -4.81 0.66 8.25
N ILE A 21 -3.93 0.33 7.30
CA ILE A 21 -4.19 -0.60 6.19
C ILE A 21 -4.36 -2.04 6.69
N SER A 22 -3.44 -2.54 7.52
CA SER A 22 -3.45 -3.94 7.97
C SER A 22 -4.64 -4.28 8.87
N ARG A 23 -5.09 -3.32 9.69
CA ARG A 23 -6.24 -3.50 10.59
C ARG A 23 -7.59 -3.39 9.90
N THR A 24 -7.68 -2.64 8.81
CA THR A 24 -8.93 -2.52 8.04
C THR A 24 -9.10 -3.63 7.01
N LEU A 25 -8.02 -4.05 6.36
CA LEU A 25 -8.07 -5.01 5.25
C LEU A 25 -7.76 -6.44 5.68
N GLY A 26 -7.02 -6.62 6.77
CA GLY A 26 -6.54 -7.90 7.28
C GLY A 26 -5.05 -8.14 7.00
N PRO A 27 -4.43 -9.11 7.68
CA PRO A 27 -2.99 -9.40 7.58
C PRO A 27 -2.57 -9.90 6.19
N GLU A 28 -3.47 -10.63 5.49
CA GLU A 28 -3.24 -11.22 4.17
C GLU A 28 -2.98 -10.16 3.09
N ILE A 29 -3.67 -9.03 3.19
CA ILE A 29 -3.55 -7.91 2.24
C ILE A 29 -2.57 -6.85 2.77
N GLY A 30 -2.64 -6.54 4.07
CA GLY A 30 -1.80 -5.52 4.68
C GLY A 30 -0.31 -5.86 4.69
N GLY A 31 0.04 -7.14 4.86
CA GLY A 31 1.44 -7.59 4.91
C GLY A 31 2.23 -7.31 3.62
N PRO A 32 1.78 -7.81 2.46
CA PRO A 32 2.41 -7.51 1.17
C PRO A 32 2.46 -6.00 0.86
N ILE A 33 1.37 -5.25 1.11
CA ILE A 33 1.34 -3.80 0.89
C ILE A 33 2.39 -3.09 1.74
N GLY A 34 2.47 -3.41 3.04
CA GLY A 34 3.44 -2.81 3.95
C GLY A 34 4.89 -3.09 3.55
N MET A 35 5.17 -4.30 3.08
CA MET A 35 6.51 -4.71 2.66
C MET A 35 6.96 -3.98 1.39
N VAL A 36 6.12 -3.97 0.35
CA VAL A 36 6.40 -3.27 -0.91
C VAL A 36 6.51 -1.76 -0.68
N PHE A 37 5.63 -1.19 0.15
CA PHE A 37 5.65 0.23 0.45
C PHE A 37 6.88 0.67 1.26
N SER A 38 7.32 -0.15 2.23
CA SER A 38 8.56 0.09 2.97
C SER A 38 9.78 0.07 2.03
N PHE A 39 9.85 -0.91 1.13
CA PHE A 39 10.91 -0.99 0.13
C PHE A 39 10.89 0.21 -0.82
N ALA A 40 9.71 0.61 -1.30
CA ALA A 40 9.53 1.78 -2.16
C ALA A 40 10.04 3.08 -1.50
N ASN A 41 9.74 3.29 -0.21
CA ASN A 41 10.24 4.43 0.55
C ASN A 41 11.77 4.39 0.70
N ALA A 42 12.38 3.21 0.92
CA ALA A 42 13.84 3.11 0.98
C ALA A 42 14.51 3.50 -0.34
N LEU A 43 13.91 3.12 -1.48
CA LEU A 43 14.38 3.55 -2.80
C LEU A 43 14.17 5.05 -3.04
N ALA A 44 13.04 5.60 -2.61
CA ALA A 44 12.76 7.03 -2.72
C ALA A 44 13.77 7.88 -1.93
N CYS A 45 14.25 7.38 -0.78
CA CYS A 45 15.36 8.00 -0.07
C CYS A 45 16.60 8.10 -0.96
N ALA A 46 16.99 7.00 -1.62
CA ALA A 46 18.15 6.98 -2.52
C ALA A 46 17.99 7.97 -3.69
N LEU A 47 16.83 7.98 -4.36
CA LEU A 47 16.58 8.89 -5.49
C LEU A 47 16.74 10.36 -5.11
N ASN A 48 16.14 10.78 -3.99
CA ASN A 48 16.23 12.16 -3.53
C ASN A 48 17.66 12.53 -3.11
N THR A 49 18.41 11.59 -2.54
CA THR A 49 19.83 11.79 -2.23
C THR A 49 20.69 11.88 -3.49
N VAL A 50 20.43 11.07 -4.52
CA VAL A 50 21.12 11.17 -5.82
C VAL A 50 20.83 12.51 -6.48
N GLY A 51 19.57 12.96 -6.50
CA GLY A 51 19.20 14.28 -7.03
C GLY A 51 19.89 15.43 -6.29
N PHE A 52 20.05 15.33 -4.96
CA PHE A 52 20.87 16.29 -4.21
C PHE A 52 22.34 16.25 -4.65
N ALA A 53 22.92 15.06 -4.75
CA ALA A 53 24.33 14.88 -5.09
C ALA A 53 24.66 15.35 -6.52
N GLU A 54 23.74 15.19 -7.48
CA GLU A 54 23.89 15.74 -8.84
C GLU A 54 23.99 17.27 -8.81
N VAL A 55 23.13 17.95 -8.05
CA VAL A 55 23.15 19.42 -7.94
C VAL A 55 24.41 19.92 -7.23
N VAL A 56 24.89 19.20 -6.20
CA VAL A 56 26.17 19.53 -5.54
C VAL A 56 27.35 19.34 -6.49
N ARG A 57 27.40 18.23 -7.23
CA ARG A 57 28.43 17.98 -8.25
C ARG A 57 28.43 19.08 -9.30
N ASP A 58 27.25 19.49 -9.75
CA ASP A 58 27.10 20.57 -10.72
C ASP A 58 27.61 21.92 -10.21
N LEU A 59 27.37 22.23 -8.94
CA LEU A 59 27.90 23.42 -8.28
C LEU A 59 29.43 23.34 -8.12
N MET A 60 29.96 22.17 -7.78
CA MET A 60 31.40 21.94 -7.65
C MET A 60 32.14 22.13 -8.98
N HIS A 61 31.58 21.64 -10.09
CA HIS A 61 32.14 21.88 -11.43
C HIS A 61 32.11 23.37 -11.80
N GLU A 62 31.09 24.12 -11.38
CA GLU A 62 31.00 25.57 -11.61
C GLU A 62 32.11 26.34 -10.89
N PHE A 63 32.50 25.89 -9.69
CA PHE A 63 33.63 26.46 -8.93
C PHE A 63 35.00 25.84 -9.27
N GLY A 64 35.08 24.94 -10.26
CA GLY A 64 36.34 24.32 -10.69
C GLY A 64 36.94 23.31 -9.71
N VAL A 65 36.16 22.80 -8.76
CA VAL A 65 36.61 21.80 -7.78
C VAL A 65 36.11 20.42 -8.22
N VAL A 66 36.96 19.66 -8.93
CA VAL A 66 36.65 18.27 -9.31
C VAL A 66 37.39 17.33 -8.35
N MET A 67 36.67 16.40 -7.72
CA MET A 67 37.30 15.45 -6.78
C MET A 67 37.92 14.27 -7.51
N VAL A 68 37.14 13.55 -8.32
CA VAL A 68 37.62 12.37 -9.06
C VAL A 68 37.06 12.35 -10.49
N ASP A 69 35.75 12.21 -10.63
CA ASP A 69 35.05 12.08 -11.92
C ASP A 69 33.54 12.27 -11.71
N SER A 70 32.82 12.73 -12.73
CA SER A 70 31.42 13.18 -12.67
C SER A 70 30.46 12.19 -12.01
N VAL A 71 30.60 10.89 -12.30
CA VAL A 71 29.75 9.83 -11.73
C VAL A 71 30.19 9.46 -10.32
N TYR A 72 31.50 9.40 -10.07
CA TYR A 72 32.04 9.05 -8.76
C TYR A 72 31.82 10.14 -7.72
N ASP A 73 31.84 11.41 -8.15
CA ASP A 73 31.55 12.56 -7.29
C ASP A 73 30.10 12.49 -6.78
N VAL A 74 29.15 12.13 -7.64
CA VAL A 74 27.75 11.88 -7.25
C VAL A 74 27.65 10.74 -6.23
N ARG A 75 28.39 9.64 -6.42
CA ARG A 75 28.41 8.50 -5.48
C ARG A 75 28.95 8.92 -4.11
N ILE A 76 30.09 9.59 -4.08
CA ILE A 76 30.77 10.01 -2.84
C ILE A 76 29.88 11.00 -2.07
N VAL A 77 29.40 12.05 -2.73
CA VAL A 77 28.50 13.03 -2.11
C VAL A 77 27.21 12.38 -1.65
N GLY A 78 26.64 11.46 -2.44
CA GLY A 78 25.43 10.72 -2.05
C GLY A 78 25.61 9.89 -0.78
N VAL A 79 26.71 9.15 -0.65
CA VAL A 79 27.03 8.34 0.54
C VAL A 79 27.29 9.22 1.78
N ILE A 80 28.02 10.33 1.62
CA ILE A 80 28.23 11.30 2.71
C ILE A 80 26.90 11.92 3.14
N THR A 81 26.02 12.24 2.20
CA THR A 81 24.73 12.86 2.51
C THR A 81 23.82 11.87 3.25
N VAL A 82 23.65 10.65 2.76
CA VAL A 82 22.78 9.66 3.41
C VAL A 82 23.30 9.22 4.78
N THR A 83 24.63 9.21 5.00
CA THR A 83 25.21 8.99 6.33
C THR A 83 24.88 10.13 7.30
N ILE A 84 24.99 11.38 6.86
CA ILE A 84 24.58 12.54 7.68
C ILE A 84 23.09 12.49 8.00
N LEU A 85 22.24 12.21 7.00
CA LEU A 85 20.80 12.07 7.21
C LEU A 85 20.47 10.92 8.17
N LEU A 86 21.19 9.80 8.11
CA LEU A 86 21.06 8.71 9.08
C LEU A 86 21.40 9.20 10.49
N MET A 87 22.51 9.92 10.67
CA MET A 87 22.90 10.45 11.98
C MET A 87 21.86 11.42 12.54
N ILE A 88 21.27 12.27 11.70
CA ILE A 88 20.17 13.18 12.08
C ILE A 88 18.94 12.37 12.51
N SER A 89 18.57 11.33 11.73
CA SER A 89 17.42 10.49 12.07
C SER A 89 17.59 9.72 13.39
N LEU A 90 18.84 9.34 13.73
CA LEU A 90 19.18 8.65 14.98
C LEU A 90 19.23 9.59 16.20
N ALA A 91 19.47 10.89 16.00
CA ALA A 91 19.52 11.88 17.07
C ALA A 91 18.13 12.19 17.69
N GLY A 92 17.03 11.88 16.97
CA GLY A 92 15.67 11.84 17.52
C GLY A 92 14.61 12.59 16.69
N MET A 93 13.35 12.15 16.82
CA MET A 93 12.22 12.68 16.02
C MET A 93 11.89 14.16 16.24
N GLU A 94 12.25 14.72 17.40
CA GLU A 94 11.99 16.13 17.71
C GLU A 94 12.82 17.06 16.83
N TRP A 95 14.08 16.71 16.59
CA TRP A 95 14.96 17.46 15.70
C TRP A 95 14.49 17.35 14.25
N GLU A 96 14.00 16.18 13.87
CA GLU A 96 13.48 15.91 12.54
C GLU A 96 12.31 16.81 12.17
N SER A 97 11.26 16.82 13.01
CA SER A 97 10.07 17.64 12.75
C SER A 97 10.37 19.15 12.67
N LYS A 98 11.35 19.63 13.45
CA LYS A 98 11.82 21.02 13.40
C LYS A 98 12.62 21.31 12.11
N ALA A 99 13.47 20.38 11.67
CA ALA A 99 14.24 20.51 10.44
C ALA A 99 13.34 20.56 9.20
N GLN A 100 12.27 19.75 9.15
CA GLN A 100 11.29 19.78 8.06
C GLN A 100 10.61 21.14 7.90
N ILE A 101 10.26 21.82 9.01
CA ILE A 101 9.68 23.17 8.96
C ILE A 101 10.69 24.18 8.40
N LEU A 102 11.97 24.07 8.79
CA LEU A 102 13.03 24.92 8.25
C LEU A 102 13.20 24.71 6.73
N PHE A 103 13.29 23.45 6.27
CA PHE A 103 13.39 23.14 4.85
C PHE A 103 12.17 23.64 4.07
N PHE A 104 10.97 23.51 4.64
CA PHE A 104 9.75 24.02 4.03
C PHE A 104 9.77 25.55 3.86
N LEU A 105 10.27 26.30 4.85
CA LEU A 105 10.41 27.76 4.74
C LEU A 105 11.41 28.16 3.63
N VAL A 106 12.57 27.50 3.58
CA VAL A 106 13.57 27.75 2.51
C VAL A 106 12.98 27.44 1.13
N LEU A 107 12.22 26.36 1.00
CA LEU A 107 11.54 25.99 -0.24
C LEU A 107 10.50 27.06 -0.67
N LEU A 108 9.70 27.57 0.26
CA LEU A 108 8.71 28.62 -0.05
C LEU A 108 9.38 29.92 -0.50
N VAL A 109 10.47 30.33 0.15
CA VAL A 109 11.24 31.52 -0.24
C VAL A 109 11.86 31.33 -1.63
N SER A 110 12.40 30.14 -1.90
CA SER A 110 12.94 29.77 -3.20
C SER A 110 11.88 29.79 -4.31
N PHE A 111 10.70 29.23 -4.03
CA PHE A 111 9.56 29.23 -4.94
C PHE A 111 9.07 30.65 -5.24
N ALA A 112 8.98 31.52 -4.24
CA ALA A 112 8.63 32.93 -4.46
C ALA A 112 9.68 33.66 -5.32
N ASN A 113 10.97 33.42 -5.09
CA ASN A 113 12.06 33.99 -5.88
C ASN A 113 12.02 33.56 -7.35
N TYR A 114 11.59 32.33 -7.63
CA TYR A 114 11.36 31.87 -9.00
C TYR A 114 10.31 32.75 -9.71
N PHE A 115 9.12 32.95 -9.12
CA PHE A 115 8.08 33.77 -9.74
C PHE A 115 8.50 35.23 -9.89
N VAL A 116 9.15 35.82 -8.89
CA VAL A 116 9.68 37.19 -9.00
C VAL A 116 10.68 37.28 -10.15
N GLY A 117 11.54 36.28 -10.32
CA GLY A 117 12.49 36.19 -11.44
C GLY A 117 11.85 36.20 -12.81
N THR A 118 10.71 35.53 -12.98
CA THR A 118 9.99 35.50 -14.27
C THR A 118 9.42 36.85 -14.69
N VAL A 119 9.14 37.76 -13.73
CA VAL A 119 8.56 39.08 -14.00
C VAL A 119 9.63 40.14 -14.29
N ILE A 120 10.87 39.91 -13.82
CA ILE A 120 11.99 40.82 -14.07
C ILE A 120 12.41 40.72 -15.54
N PRO A 121 12.54 41.86 -16.27
CA PRO A 121 12.94 41.83 -17.67
C PRO A 121 14.34 41.20 -17.82
N PRO A 122 14.54 40.30 -18.79
CA PRO A 122 15.81 39.59 -18.95
C PRO A 122 16.90 40.50 -19.53
N ASN A 123 18.06 40.53 -18.88
CA ASN A 123 19.28 41.14 -19.41
C ASN A 123 19.79 40.38 -20.64
N VAL A 124 20.66 41.01 -21.43
CA VAL A 124 21.28 40.42 -22.63
C VAL A 124 21.93 39.05 -22.34
N ASP A 125 22.51 38.88 -21.16
CA ASP A 125 23.11 37.61 -20.73
C ASP A 125 22.07 36.50 -20.52
N LYS A 126 20.88 36.84 -20.02
CA LYS A 126 19.77 35.90 -19.86
C LYS A 126 19.12 35.58 -21.21
N GLN A 127 19.08 36.55 -22.12
CA GLN A 127 18.58 36.35 -23.48
C GLN A 127 19.48 35.40 -24.29
N ALA A 128 20.80 35.48 -24.13
CA ALA A 128 21.74 34.55 -24.77
C ALA A 128 21.51 33.08 -24.36
N ILE A 129 21.04 32.86 -23.12
CA ILE A 129 20.71 31.54 -22.55
C ILE A 129 19.29 31.10 -22.94
N GLY A 130 18.54 31.94 -23.66
CA GLY A 130 17.22 31.63 -24.20
C GLY A 130 16.04 32.14 -23.38
N ILE A 131 16.25 33.09 -22.45
CA ILE A 131 15.20 33.65 -21.60
C ILE A 131 14.77 35.01 -22.14
N PHE A 132 13.52 35.10 -22.59
CA PHE A 132 12.97 36.30 -23.25
C PHE A 132 11.80 36.94 -22.49
N GLY A 133 11.45 36.40 -21.33
CA GLY A 133 10.30 36.83 -20.53
C GLY A 133 8.98 36.38 -21.16
N TYR A 134 7.86 36.77 -20.54
CA TYR A 134 6.53 36.34 -20.97
C TYR A 134 6.21 36.78 -22.41
N ARG A 135 6.18 35.82 -23.35
CA ARG A 135 5.75 36.04 -24.73
C ARG A 135 4.75 35.00 -25.20
N GLY A 136 3.74 35.45 -25.94
CA GLY A 136 2.72 34.58 -26.52
C GLY A 136 3.27 33.64 -27.59
N ASP A 137 4.23 34.12 -28.38
CA ASP A 137 4.76 33.35 -29.51
C ASP A 137 5.60 32.14 -29.03
N ILE A 138 6.41 32.34 -27.98
CA ILE A 138 7.18 31.27 -27.31
C ILE A 138 6.22 30.22 -26.71
N PHE A 139 5.13 30.69 -26.09
CA PHE A 139 4.13 29.80 -25.50
C PHE A 139 3.46 28.91 -26.56
N VAL A 140 3.10 29.47 -27.71
CA VAL A 140 2.46 28.72 -28.82
C VAL A 140 3.44 27.71 -29.43
N GLU A 141 4.70 28.08 -29.62
CA GLU A 141 5.73 27.17 -30.13
C GLU A 141 5.94 25.99 -29.18
N ASN A 142 6.07 26.27 -27.88
CA ASN A 142 6.30 25.26 -26.83
C ASN A 142 5.10 24.35 -26.55
N LEU A 143 3.89 24.70 -27.02
CA LEU A 143 2.70 23.88 -26.84
C LEU A 143 2.75 22.58 -27.67
N SER A 144 3.50 22.58 -28.76
CA SER A 144 3.74 21.37 -29.57
C SER A 144 4.69 20.40 -28.87
N SER A 145 4.54 19.10 -29.06
CA SER A 145 5.48 18.12 -28.51
C SER A 145 6.72 18.00 -29.39
N ASP A 146 7.92 18.10 -28.82
CA ASP A 146 9.20 17.83 -29.50
C ASP A 146 9.97 16.78 -28.68
N TRP A 147 9.89 15.53 -29.11
CA TRP A 147 10.47 14.40 -28.40
C TRP A 147 11.90 14.14 -28.90
N ARG A 148 12.91 14.47 -28.08
CA ARG A 148 14.33 14.33 -28.46
C ARG A 148 15.02 13.17 -27.75
N GLY A 149 15.94 12.53 -28.46
CA GLY A 149 16.81 11.45 -27.95
C GLY A 149 16.16 10.06 -27.88
N PRO A 150 16.95 9.02 -27.54
CA PRO A 150 16.50 7.63 -27.49
C PRO A 150 15.48 7.33 -26.37
N GLN A 151 15.32 8.24 -25.41
CA GLN A 151 14.31 8.18 -24.33
C GLN A 151 13.16 9.21 -24.52
N GLY A 152 13.06 9.83 -25.70
CA GLY A 152 12.04 10.82 -26.03
C GLY A 152 10.68 10.18 -26.31
N SER A 153 10.00 9.68 -25.28
CA SER A 153 8.59 9.24 -25.42
C SER A 153 7.74 9.78 -24.27
N PHE A 154 6.46 10.00 -24.54
CA PHE A 154 5.50 10.53 -23.56
C PHE A 154 5.53 9.73 -22.25
N PHE A 155 5.48 8.40 -22.33
CA PHE A 155 5.42 7.55 -21.14
C PHE A 155 6.74 7.49 -20.37
N GLN A 156 7.89 7.59 -21.03
CA GLN A 156 9.19 7.66 -20.34
C GLN A 156 9.36 8.99 -19.61
N MET A 157 9.01 10.11 -20.24
CA MET A 157 9.02 11.43 -19.58
C MET A 157 8.02 11.46 -18.42
N PHE A 158 6.84 10.86 -18.59
CA PHE A 158 5.88 10.73 -17.49
C PHE A 158 6.42 9.83 -16.36
N ALA A 159 7.19 8.78 -16.66
CA ALA A 159 7.82 7.93 -15.65
C ALA A 159 8.90 8.65 -14.83
N ILE A 160 9.61 9.60 -15.44
CA ILE A 160 10.59 10.48 -14.78
C ILE A 160 9.88 11.55 -13.92
N PHE A 161 8.72 12.04 -14.36
CA PHE A 161 7.92 13.01 -13.61
C PHE A 161 7.15 12.38 -12.43
N PHE A 162 6.69 11.14 -12.57
CA PHE A 162 5.83 10.48 -11.59
C PHE A 162 6.37 10.51 -10.14
N PRO A 163 7.68 10.34 -9.86
CA PRO A 163 8.24 10.48 -8.53
C PRO A 163 7.96 11.82 -7.83
N ALA A 164 7.77 12.91 -8.58
CA ALA A 164 7.39 14.20 -8.00
C ALA A 164 5.98 14.18 -7.38
N ALA A 165 5.07 13.35 -7.89
CA ALA A 165 3.71 13.21 -7.37
C ALA A 165 3.59 12.18 -6.23
N ILE A 166 4.68 11.51 -5.86
CA ILE A 166 4.72 10.53 -4.77
C ILE A 166 4.71 11.26 -3.41
N GLY A 167 4.42 10.52 -2.33
CA GLY A 167 4.52 11.04 -0.96
C GLY A 167 3.19 11.42 -0.32
N ILE A 168 2.07 11.18 -1.00
CA ILE A 168 0.72 11.46 -0.48
C ILE A 168 0.40 10.76 0.87
N MET A 169 1.10 9.65 1.16
CA MET A 169 0.95 8.88 2.40
C MET A 169 1.84 9.38 3.55
N SER A 170 2.65 10.42 3.35
CA SER A 170 3.50 10.98 4.42
C SER A 170 2.67 11.46 5.62
N GLY A 171 1.55 12.14 5.38
CA GLY A 171 0.63 12.56 6.43
C GLY A 171 -0.04 11.40 7.19
N ALA A 172 -0.24 10.25 6.52
CA ALA A 172 -0.78 9.05 7.14
C ALA A 172 0.25 8.30 8.00
N ASN A 173 1.56 8.48 7.74
CA ASN A 173 2.63 7.85 8.51
C ASN A 173 2.76 8.44 9.93
N ILE A 174 2.36 9.69 10.13
CA ILE A 174 2.43 10.44 11.40
C ILE A 174 1.07 10.41 12.11
N SER A 175 0.19 9.46 11.77
CA SER A 175 -1.17 9.40 12.28
C SER A 175 -1.27 9.26 13.81
N GLY A 176 -0.21 8.75 14.46
CA GLY A 176 -0.12 8.60 15.91
C GLY A 176 0.10 9.90 16.68
N ASP A 177 0.64 10.93 16.02
CA ASP A 177 1.00 12.21 16.66
C ASP A 177 -0.03 13.31 16.37
N LEU A 178 -1.05 13.00 15.55
CA LEU A 178 -2.15 13.93 15.25
C LEU A 178 -3.20 13.92 16.35
N LYS A 179 -3.65 15.11 16.76
CA LYS A 179 -4.76 15.28 17.73
C LYS A 179 -6.05 14.61 17.25
N ASP A 180 -6.41 14.80 15.98
CA ASP A 180 -7.63 14.24 15.36
C ASP A 180 -7.33 13.69 13.94
N PRO A 181 -6.83 12.45 13.82
CA PRO A 181 -6.37 11.90 12.54
C PRO A 181 -7.49 11.73 11.51
N THR A 182 -8.72 11.46 11.95
CA THR A 182 -9.88 11.21 11.07
C THR A 182 -10.28 12.42 10.22
N ILE A 183 -10.05 13.63 10.74
CA ILE A 183 -10.36 14.90 10.05
C ILE A 183 -9.10 15.50 9.42
N ALA A 184 -7.96 15.40 10.11
CA ALA A 184 -6.70 16.01 9.66
C ALA A 184 -6.13 15.34 8.41
N ILE A 185 -6.12 14.00 8.34
CA ILE A 185 -5.50 13.27 7.22
C ILE A 185 -6.20 13.60 5.89
N PRO A 186 -7.54 13.45 5.74
CA PRO A 186 -8.19 13.73 4.45
C PRO A 186 -8.05 15.19 4.01
N LYS A 187 -8.20 16.15 4.95
CA LYS A 187 -8.07 17.58 4.63
C LYS A 187 -6.65 17.94 4.24
N GLY A 188 -5.66 17.48 5.01
CA GLY A 188 -4.25 17.75 4.77
C GLY A 188 -3.78 17.16 3.43
N THR A 189 -4.06 15.88 3.18
CA THR A 189 -3.62 15.21 1.95
C THR A 189 -4.26 15.81 0.71
N LEU A 190 -5.58 16.06 0.69
CA LEU A 190 -6.25 16.63 -0.48
C LEU A 190 -5.83 18.08 -0.75
N MET A 191 -5.66 18.90 0.29
CA MET A 191 -5.21 20.28 0.15
C MET A 191 -3.75 20.34 -0.33
N ALA A 192 -2.90 19.43 0.15
CA ALA A 192 -1.52 19.32 -0.32
C ALA A 192 -1.47 18.94 -1.80
N ILE A 193 -2.21 17.92 -2.23
CA ILE A 193 -2.29 17.51 -3.65
C ILE A 193 -2.77 18.66 -4.53
N PHE A 194 -3.78 19.41 -4.07
CA PHE A 194 -4.31 20.56 -4.81
C PHE A 194 -3.24 21.65 -5.02
N TRP A 195 -2.57 22.08 -3.95
CA TRP A 195 -1.54 23.12 -4.06
C TRP A 195 -0.30 22.67 -4.82
N THR A 196 0.15 21.42 -4.67
CA THR A 196 1.29 20.91 -5.45
C THR A 196 0.93 20.81 -6.93
N THR A 197 -0.26 20.35 -7.29
CA THR A 197 -0.72 20.31 -8.68
C THR A 197 -0.78 21.70 -9.30
N ILE A 198 -1.32 22.70 -8.58
CA ILE A 198 -1.32 24.10 -9.04
C ILE A 198 0.11 24.61 -9.22
N SER A 199 1.02 24.29 -8.31
CA SER A 199 2.42 24.71 -8.39
C SER A 199 3.13 24.11 -9.61
N TYR A 200 2.91 22.83 -9.91
CA TYR A 200 3.48 22.16 -11.08
C TYR A 200 2.95 22.72 -12.39
N LEU A 201 1.63 22.96 -12.48
CA LEU A 201 1.02 23.62 -13.64
C LEU A 201 1.54 25.05 -13.80
N GLY A 202 1.65 25.80 -12.70
CA GLY A 202 2.17 27.16 -12.69
C GLY A 202 3.62 27.24 -13.19
N ILE A 203 4.51 26.38 -12.70
CA ILE A 203 5.90 26.31 -13.19
C ILE A 203 5.92 25.94 -14.68
N THR A 204 5.14 24.93 -15.10
CA THR A 204 5.15 24.47 -16.51
C THR A 204 4.71 25.56 -17.48
N VAL A 205 3.62 26.27 -17.17
CA VAL A 205 3.10 27.36 -18.01
C VAL A 205 4.06 28.55 -18.04
N THR A 206 4.62 28.93 -16.88
CA THR A 206 5.54 30.08 -16.80
C THR A 206 6.85 29.83 -17.52
N VAL A 207 7.50 28.68 -17.33
CA VAL A 207 8.72 28.33 -18.08
C VAL A 207 8.44 28.22 -19.57
N GLY A 208 7.35 27.54 -19.95
CA GLY A 208 6.96 27.37 -21.35
C GLY A 208 6.65 28.68 -22.09
N SER A 209 6.28 29.75 -21.36
CA SER A 209 6.06 31.08 -21.93
C SER A 209 7.29 31.99 -21.97
N CYS A 210 8.35 31.64 -21.23
CA CYS A 210 9.50 32.52 -20.99
C CYS A 210 10.80 32.06 -21.65
N VAL A 211 10.93 30.77 -21.97
CA VAL A 211 12.18 30.14 -22.39
C VAL A 211 12.01 29.41 -23.72
N VAL A 212 12.93 29.65 -24.66
CA VAL A 212 12.99 28.92 -25.93
C VAL A 212 13.62 27.52 -25.76
N ARG A 213 13.31 26.60 -26.68
CA ARG A 213 13.77 25.20 -26.60
C ARG A 213 15.29 25.06 -26.66
N ASP A 214 15.91 25.80 -27.57
CA ASP A 214 17.34 25.74 -27.87
C ASP A 214 17.98 27.12 -27.74
N ALA A 215 19.12 27.18 -27.06
CA ALA A 215 19.93 28.39 -26.99
C ALA A 215 21.43 28.05 -26.94
N SER A 216 22.24 28.88 -27.59
CA SER A 216 23.70 28.68 -27.67
C SER A 216 24.45 29.24 -26.46
N GLY A 217 23.92 30.27 -25.79
CA GLY A 217 24.61 30.98 -24.72
C GLY A 217 25.67 32.00 -25.19
N ASN A 218 25.90 32.12 -26.50
CA ASN A 218 26.94 33.01 -27.02
C ASN A 218 26.40 34.40 -27.37
N LYS A 219 26.98 35.45 -26.79
CA LYS A 219 26.56 36.85 -26.99
C LYS A 219 26.81 37.36 -28.42
N SER A 220 27.73 36.72 -29.17
CA SER A 220 28.01 37.12 -30.55
C SER A 220 26.90 36.75 -31.54
N HIS A 221 25.87 36.03 -31.10
CA HIS A 221 24.73 35.60 -31.92
C HIS A 221 23.59 36.64 -31.96
N ILE A 222 23.82 37.85 -31.46
CA ILE A 222 22.89 38.98 -31.60
C ILE A 222 22.88 39.43 -33.05
N LEU A 223 21.71 39.42 -33.68
CA LEU A 223 21.49 39.97 -35.02
C LEU A 223 21.59 41.50 -34.92
N THR A 224 22.71 42.06 -35.36
CA THR A 224 23.00 43.51 -35.36
C THR A 224 22.63 44.20 -36.69
N GLY A 225 21.78 43.58 -37.52
CA GLY A 225 21.31 44.14 -38.78
C GLY A 225 20.10 43.42 -39.35
N ASN A 226 19.44 44.02 -40.35
CA ASN A 226 18.21 43.53 -40.98
C ASN A 226 18.42 42.34 -41.94
N ASN A 227 19.58 41.67 -41.87
CA ASN A 227 19.92 40.53 -42.72
C ASN A 227 19.50 39.25 -41.98
N THR A 228 18.29 38.77 -42.27
CA THR A 228 17.72 37.52 -41.74
C THR A 228 18.10 36.30 -42.58
N ASP A 229 18.97 36.45 -43.58
CA ASP A 229 19.39 35.35 -44.47
C ASP A 229 20.12 34.25 -43.68
N GLY A 230 19.42 33.13 -43.48
CA GLY A 230 19.93 31.93 -42.82
C GLY A 230 19.44 31.70 -41.38
N CYS A 231 18.64 32.62 -40.81
CA CYS A 231 18.06 32.44 -39.48
C CYS A 231 16.68 31.75 -39.55
N VAL A 232 16.50 30.66 -38.81
CA VAL A 232 15.33 29.79 -38.78
C VAL A 232 14.90 29.60 -37.33
N GLY A 233 13.63 29.90 -37.04
CA GLY A 233 13.02 29.72 -35.72
C GLY A 233 12.66 31.05 -35.05
N LEU A 234 11.86 30.95 -33.98
CA LEU A 234 11.28 32.10 -33.29
C LEU A 234 12.32 33.03 -32.64
N ALA A 235 13.52 32.51 -32.33
CA ALA A 235 14.62 33.30 -31.80
C ALA A 235 15.08 34.42 -32.77
N CYS A 236 14.90 34.21 -34.08
CA CYS A 236 15.27 35.18 -35.11
C CYS A 236 14.40 36.43 -35.07
N ASP A 237 13.09 36.26 -34.85
CA ASP A 237 12.14 37.36 -34.65
C ASP A 237 12.45 38.15 -33.36
N LEU A 238 13.15 37.51 -32.43
CA LEU A 238 13.63 38.10 -31.18
C LEU A 238 15.03 38.74 -31.30
N GLY A 239 15.64 38.71 -32.48
CA GLY A 239 16.97 39.28 -32.75
C GLY A 239 18.14 38.38 -32.37
N TRP A 240 17.93 37.06 -32.25
CA TRP A 240 18.96 36.08 -31.90
C TRP A 240 19.05 34.93 -32.92
N ASN A 241 20.26 34.61 -33.37
CA ASN A 241 20.47 33.49 -34.27
C ASN A 241 20.98 32.22 -33.55
N PHE A 242 20.08 31.24 -33.37
CA PHE A 242 20.39 29.94 -32.78
C PHE A 242 20.33 28.77 -33.78
N THR A 243 20.31 29.03 -35.09
CA THR A 243 20.13 27.98 -36.12
C THR A 243 21.19 26.90 -36.11
N ASP A 244 22.46 27.31 -36.09
CA ASP A 244 23.59 26.38 -36.20
C ASP A 244 23.55 25.35 -35.08
N CYS A 245 23.21 25.83 -33.89
CA CYS A 245 23.09 25.08 -32.65
C CYS A 245 21.92 24.07 -32.68
N SER A 246 20.76 24.51 -33.21
CA SER A 246 19.56 23.67 -33.30
C SER A 246 19.71 22.58 -34.36
N GLN A 247 20.32 22.90 -35.51
CA GLN A 247 20.58 21.93 -36.58
C GLN A 247 21.66 20.91 -36.20
N SER A 248 22.71 21.33 -35.50
CA SER A 248 23.77 20.43 -35.03
C SER A 248 23.38 19.62 -33.78
N GLN A 249 22.28 19.97 -33.10
CA GLN A 249 21.90 19.44 -31.78
C GLN A 249 23.01 19.57 -30.72
N THR A 250 23.89 20.58 -30.86
CA THR A 250 24.99 20.83 -29.90
C THR A 250 24.70 21.96 -28.92
N CYS A 251 23.42 22.30 -28.73
CA CYS A 251 23.04 23.38 -27.81
C CYS A 251 23.30 23.05 -26.35
N GLN A 252 23.90 24.00 -25.64
CA GLN A 252 24.21 23.87 -24.21
C GLN A 252 23.08 24.41 -23.33
N TYR A 253 22.28 25.36 -23.83
CA TYR A 253 21.23 26.03 -23.09
C TYR A 253 19.87 25.90 -23.79
N GLY A 254 18.83 26.46 -23.15
CA GLY A 254 17.44 26.30 -23.55
C GLY A 254 16.72 25.21 -22.77
N LEU A 255 15.40 25.16 -22.93
CA LEU A 255 14.50 24.28 -22.17
C LEU A 255 14.80 22.78 -22.37
N ALA A 256 15.27 22.38 -23.55
CA ALA A 256 15.51 20.98 -23.88
C ALA A 256 16.89 20.47 -23.39
N ASN A 257 17.88 21.35 -23.31
CA ASN A 257 19.28 20.96 -23.09
C ASN A 257 19.79 21.24 -21.67
N SER A 258 19.26 22.29 -21.02
CA SER A 258 19.67 22.68 -19.67
C SER A 258 18.67 22.21 -18.61
N VAL A 259 19.13 21.38 -17.68
CA VAL A 259 18.33 20.97 -16.50
C VAL A 259 18.25 22.10 -15.45
N LYS A 260 19.07 23.15 -15.59
CA LYS A 260 19.22 24.26 -14.63
C LYS A 260 18.37 25.49 -14.96
N VAL A 261 17.49 25.39 -15.94
CA VAL A 261 16.68 26.52 -16.45
C VAL A 261 15.89 27.23 -15.34
N LEU A 262 15.34 26.49 -14.38
CA LEU A 262 14.62 27.10 -13.25
C LEU A 262 15.50 28.06 -12.43
N GLY A 263 16.77 27.70 -12.23
CA GLY A 263 17.75 28.57 -11.58
C GLY A 263 18.05 29.80 -12.43
N GLN A 264 18.23 29.61 -13.75
CA GLN A 264 18.61 30.68 -14.69
C GLN A 264 17.50 31.74 -14.85
N VAL A 265 16.24 31.31 -14.83
CA VAL A 265 15.06 32.20 -14.91
C VAL A 265 14.87 33.00 -13.62
N SER A 266 15.22 32.44 -12.47
CA SER A 266 15.00 33.08 -11.17
C SER A 266 15.72 34.43 -10.99
N GLY A 267 15.26 35.21 -10.02
CA GLY A 267 15.91 36.49 -9.67
C GLY A 267 17.32 36.27 -9.16
N PHE A 268 17.45 35.39 -8.15
CA PHE A 268 18.73 35.00 -7.58
C PHE A 268 18.97 33.48 -7.72
N TYR A 269 19.97 33.10 -8.52
CA TYR A 269 20.29 31.71 -8.88
C TYR A 269 20.56 30.83 -7.66
N TYR A 270 21.42 31.28 -6.74
CA TYR A 270 21.83 30.46 -5.57
C TYR A 270 20.70 30.24 -4.54
N LEU A 271 19.62 31.01 -4.59
CA LEU A 271 18.45 30.75 -3.73
C LEU A 271 17.57 29.62 -4.30
N ILE A 272 17.59 29.39 -5.62
CA ILE A 272 16.99 28.19 -6.21
C ILE A 272 17.78 26.96 -5.83
N THR A 273 19.12 27.00 -5.90
CA THR A 273 19.94 25.84 -5.50
C THR A 273 19.74 25.51 -4.01
N ALA A 274 19.65 26.51 -3.13
CA ALA A 274 19.29 26.30 -1.72
C ALA A 274 17.89 25.68 -1.53
N GLY A 275 16.91 26.08 -2.35
CA GLY A 275 15.58 25.48 -2.35
C GLY A 275 15.57 24.03 -2.82
N VAL A 276 16.35 23.71 -3.85
CA VAL A 276 16.53 22.34 -4.35
C VAL A 276 17.16 21.46 -3.26
N PHE A 277 18.18 21.97 -2.55
CA PHE A 277 18.77 21.28 -1.40
C PHE A 277 17.75 21.02 -0.28
N ALA A 278 16.94 22.03 0.05
CA ALA A 278 15.91 21.89 1.06
C ALA A 278 14.85 20.84 0.66
N ALA A 279 14.39 20.85 -0.59
CA ALA A 279 13.40 19.89 -1.10
C ALA A 279 13.93 18.45 -1.13
N SER A 280 15.14 18.24 -1.63
CA SER A 280 15.74 16.92 -1.78
C SER A 280 16.09 16.31 -0.42
N LEU A 281 16.73 17.09 0.47
CA LEU A 281 17.10 16.63 1.81
C LEU A 281 15.86 16.37 2.66
N SER A 282 14.86 17.26 2.62
CA SER A 282 13.60 17.06 3.37
C SER A 282 12.87 15.79 2.93
N SER A 283 12.82 15.52 1.62
CA SER A 283 12.14 14.33 1.09
C SER A 283 12.92 13.06 1.43
N ALA A 284 14.24 13.07 1.23
CA ALA A 284 15.10 11.94 1.58
C ALA A 284 14.99 11.58 3.06
N LEU A 285 15.03 12.57 3.94
CA LEU A 285 14.93 12.41 5.39
C LEU A 285 13.55 11.89 5.82
N GLY A 286 12.47 12.42 5.23
CA GLY A 286 11.11 11.91 5.45
C GLY A 286 10.93 10.45 5.04
N PHE A 287 11.51 10.03 3.91
CA PHE A 287 11.49 8.63 3.47
C PHE A 287 12.38 7.72 4.32
N LEU A 288 13.55 8.20 4.76
CA LEU A 288 14.49 7.50 5.63
C LEU A 288 13.87 7.19 7.00
N VAL A 289 13.01 8.06 7.51
CA VAL A 289 12.27 7.85 8.76
C VAL A 289 11.03 6.97 8.56
N SER A 290 10.35 7.10 7.42
CA SER A 290 9.12 6.35 7.14
C SER A 290 9.36 4.86 6.88
N ALA A 291 10.34 4.52 6.04
CA ALA A 291 10.58 3.13 5.62
C ALA A 291 10.85 2.18 6.81
N PRO A 292 11.74 2.51 7.77
CA PRO A 292 12.03 1.65 8.92
C PRO A 292 10.87 1.52 9.89
N LYS A 293 10.06 2.57 10.10
CA LYS A 293 8.89 2.53 10.98
C LYS A 293 7.82 1.59 10.45
N ILE A 294 7.52 1.67 9.15
CA ILE A 294 6.60 0.75 8.46
C ILE A 294 7.12 -0.68 8.59
N PHE A 295 8.42 -0.88 8.33
CA PHE A 295 9.04 -2.20 8.43
C PHE A 295 9.00 -2.76 9.85
N GLN A 296 9.25 -1.93 10.87
CA GLN A 296 9.19 -2.35 12.26
C GLN A 296 7.78 -2.78 12.66
N CYS A 297 6.74 -2.02 12.28
CA CYS A 297 5.36 -2.39 12.54
C CYS A 297 4.99 -3.72 11.86
N LEU A 298 5.39 -3.92 10.60
CA LEU A 298 5.23 -5.18 9.88
C LEU A 298 5.92 -6.36 10.60
N CYS A 299 7.13 -6.14 11.13
CA CYS A 299 7.89 -7.18 11.82
C CYS A 299 7.31 -7.50 13.21
N LYS A 300 6.79 -6.51 13.94
CA LYS A 300 6.10 -6.69 15.24
C LYS A 300 4.85 -7.56 15.10
N ASP A 301 4.21 -7.45 13.95
CA ASP A 301 3.00 -8.19 13.61
C ASP A 301 3.26 -9.68 13.31
N GLN A 302 4.52 -10.11 13.15
CA GLN A 302 4.90 -11.52 12.91
C GLN A 302 4.18 -12.19 11.73
N ILE A 303 3.79 -11.42 10.71
CA ILE A 303 3.20 -11.96 9.47
C ILE A 303 4.22 -12.81 8.73
N TYR A 304 5.48 -12.35 8.70
CA TYR A 304 6.62 -13.06 8.15
C TYR A 304 7.55 -13.48 9.30
N PRO A 305 7.69 -14.79 9.60
CA PRO A 305 8.43 -15.25 10.79
C PRO A 305 9.94 -14.95 10.73
N TYR A 306 10.52 -14.89 9.53
CA TYR A 306 11.97 -14.71 9.37
C TYR A 306 12.47 -13.26 9.60
N ILE A 307 11.59 -12.26 9.53
CA ILE A 307 11.97 -10.84 9.68
C ILE A 307 11.79 -10.27 11.10
N ILE A 308 11.41 -11.10 12.07
CA ILE A 308 11.15 -10.69 13.46
C ILE A 308 12.38 -10.02 14.10
N PHE A 309 13.59 -10.35 13.63
CA PHE A 309 14.83 -9.71 14.07
C PHE A 309 14.81 -8.17 13.99
N PHE A 310 14.10 -7.60 13.01
CA PHE A 310 13.99 -6.15 12.79
C PHE A 310 12.87 -5.48 13.61
N ALA A 311 12.06 -6.26 14.34
CA ALA A 311 10.96 -5.73 15.16
C ALA A 311 11.44 -5.02 16.44
N LYS A 312 12.66 -5.31 16.91
CA LYS A 312 13.19 -4.81 18.20
C LYS A 312 13.44 -3.31 18.13
N GLY A 313 12.66 -2.55 18.90
CA GLY A 313 12.88 -1.12 19.14
C GLY A 313 13.93 -0.90 20.24
N TYR A 314 14.66 0.20 20.14
CA TYR A 314 15.68 0.62 21.09
C TYR A 314 15.35 2.04 21.63
N GLY A 315 15.79 2.33 22.86
CA GLY A 315 15.59 3.63 23.50
C GLY A 315 14.17 3.86 24.04
N LYS A 316 13.92 5.07 24.57
CA LYS A 316 12.62 5.46 25.16
C LYS A 316 11.49 5.55 24.11
N ASN A 317 11.83 5.86 22.86
CA ASN A 317 10.87 6.05 21.77
C ASN A 317 10.65 4.80 20.89
N ASN A 318 11.19 3.63 21.28
CA ASN A 318 11.08 2.38 20.51
C ASN A 318 11.60 2.47 19.06
N GLU A 319 12.67 3.23 18.81
CA GLU A 319 13.23 3.45 17.48
C GLU A 319 13.82 2.17 16.88
N PRO A 320 13.52 1.83 15.61
CA PRO A 320 14.00 0.60 14.98
C PRO A 320 15.41 0.71 14.38
N LEU A 321 16.45 0.78 15.21
CA LEU A 321 17.85 0.93 14.77
C LEU A 321 18.26 -0.09 13.67
N ARG A 322 17.85 -1.35 13.81
CA ARG A 322 18.17 -2.41 12.83
C ARG A 322 17.51 -2.17 11.47
N ALA A 323 16.28 -1.64 11.46
CA ALA A 323 15.59 -1.34 10.22
C ALA A 323 16.13 -0.06 9.57
N TYR A 324 16.59 0.92 10.35
CA TYR A 324 17.33 2.07 9.82
C TYR A 324 18.60 1.63 9.11
N ILE A 325 19.38 0.72 9.71
CA ILE A 325 20.59 0.17 9.07
C ILE A 325 20.24 -0.59 7.78
N LEU A 326 19.17 -1.40 7.78
CA LEU A 326 18.71 -2.08 6.56
C LEU A 326 18.31 -1.09 5.46
N CYS A 327 17.53 -0.07 5.80
CA CYS A 327 17.12 0.99 4.87
C CYS A 327 18.33 1.74 4.32
N TYR A 328 19.32 2.04 5.16
CA TYR A 328 20.56 2.70 4.78
C TYR A 328 21.40 1.85 3.81
N LEU A 329 21.52 0.53 4.06
CA LEU A 329 22.24 -0.39 3.15
C LEU A 329 21.54 -0.48 1.79
N ILE A 330 20.19 -0.56 1.78
CA ILE A 330 19.40 -0.53 0.55
C ILE A 330 19.62 0.80 -0.16
N ALA A 331 19.55 1.93 0.55
CA ALA A 331 19.74 3.24 -0.04
C ALA A 331 21.13 3.39 -0.69
N ILE A 332 22.20 2.93 -0.03
CA ILE A 332 23.56 2.93 -0.61
C ILE A 332 23.62 2.12 -1.89
N ALA A 333 23.06 0.90 -1.90
CA ALA A 333 23.11 0.04 -3.08
C ALA A 333 22.51 0.73 -4.32
N PHE A 334 21.46 1.54 -4.13
CA PHE A 334 20.85 2.32 -5.22
C PHE A 334 21.57 3.64 -5.51
N ILE A 335 22.14 4.31 -4.50
CA ILE A 335 22.98 5.50 -4.70
C ILE A 335 24.21 5.16 -5.56
N LEU A 336 24.76 3.96 -5.44
CA LEU A 336 25.92 3.52 -6.23
C LEU A 336 25.63 3.41 -7.74
N ILE A 337 24.36 3.30 -8.16
CA ILE A 337 23.98 3.36 -9.58
C ILE A 337 24.30 4.75 -10.15
N ALA A 338 24.11 5.81 -9.35
CA ALA A 338 24.48 7.22 -9.63
C ALA A 338 23.87 7.85 -10.89
N GLU A 339 22.74 7.32 -11.36
CA GLU A 339 22.02 7.84 -12.53
C GLU A 339 20.52 7.98 -12.21
N LEU A 340 20.05 9.23 -12.08
CA LEU A 340 18.67 9.52 -11.66
C LEU A 340 17.62 8.92 -12.62
N ASN A 341 17.89 9.01 -13.94
CA ASN A 341 16.96 8.62 -14.99
C ASN A 341 16.69 7.11 -15.04
N THR A 342 17.61 6.28 -14.54
CA THR A 342 17.41 4.82 -14.47
C THR A 342 16.72 4.39 -13.17
N ILE A 343 16.97 5.12 -12.07
CA ILE A 343 16.38 4.84 -10.75
C ILE A 343 14.91 5.26 -10.71
N ALA A 344 14.53 6.39 -11.33
CA ALA A 344 13.19 6.94 -11.27
C ALA A 344 12.09 5.98 -11.78
N PRO A 345 12.18 5.36 -12.97
CA PRO A 345 11.16 4.42 -13.45
C PRO A 345 10.97 3.18 -12.56
N LEU A 346 12.04 2.70 -11.93
CA LEU A 346 11.98 1.55 -11.02
C LEU A 346 11.15 1.90 -9.77
N ILE A 347 11.38 3.08 -9.20
CA ILE A 347 10.64 3.59 -8.03
C ILE A 347 9.17 3.81 -8.37
N SER A 348 8.90 4.43 -9.52
CA SER A 348 7.55 4.66 -10.02
C SER A 348 6.73 3.37 -10.04
N ASN A 349 7.32 2.25 -10.47
CA ASN A 349 6.65 0.95 -10.46
C ASN A 349 6.31 0.45 -9.05
N PHE A 350 7.23 0.53 -8.09
CA PHE A 350 6.96 0.07 -6.72
C PHE A 350 5.87 0.90 -6.02
N PHE A 351 5.84 2.21 -6.24
CA PHE A 351 4.78 3.08 -5.70
C PHE A 351 3.45 2.90 -6.43
N LEU A 352 3.45 2.83 -7.77
CA LEU A 352 2.24 2.50 -8.52
C LEU A 352 1.65 1.16 -8.08
N CYS A 353 2.51 0.18 -7.81
CA CYS A 353 2.04 -1.11 -7.33
C CYS A 353 1.43 -1.02 -5.93
N SER A 354 2.05 -0.25 -5.03
CA SER A 354 1.50 0.01 -3.70
C SER A 354 0.14 0.72 -3.78
N TYR A 355 0.01 1.74 -4.63
CA TYR A 355 -1.25 2.45 -4.86
C TYR A 355 -2.32 1.56 -5.52
N CYS A 356 -1.92 0.72 -6.48
CA CYS A 356 -2.78 -0.29 -7.07
C CYS A 356 -3.35 -1.22 -6.00
N LEU A 357 -2.49 -1.78 -5.14
CA LEU A 357 -2.93 -2.68 -4.08
C LEU A 357 -3.84 -1.99 -3.07
N ILE A 358 -3.55 -0.75 -2.65
CA ILE A 358 -4.41 0.02 -1.75
C ILE A 358 -5.79 0.25 -2.38
N ASN A 359 -5.83 0.72 -3.62
CA ASN A 359 -7.06 0.99 -4.35
C ASN A 359 -7.89 -0.27 -4.58
N PHE A 360 -7.25 -1.35 -5.04
CA PHE A 360 -7.89 -2.64 -5.23
C PHE A 360 -8.43 -3.22 -3.91
N SER A 361 -7.70 -3.05 -2.81
CA SER A 361 -8.12 -3.53 -1.50
C SER A 361 -9.33 -2.78 -0.97
N CYS A 362 -9.38 -1.45 -1.16
CA CYS A 362 -10.55 -0.64 -0.83
C CYS A 362 -11.79 -1.05 -1.66
N PHE A 363 -11.60 -1.32 -2.96
CA PHE A 363 -12.66 -1.84 -3.83
C PHE A 363 -13.15 -3.22 -3.37
N HIS A 364 -12.22 -4.14 -3.11
CA HIS A 364 -12.51 -5.50 -2.67
C HIS A 364 -13.25 -5.50 -1.32
N ALA A 365 -12.76 -4.74 -0.33
CA ALA A 365 -13.43 -4.65 0.98
C ALA A 365 -14.86 -4.09 0.89
N SER A 366 -15.10 -3.16 -0.03
CA SER A 366 -16.42 -2.59 -0.30
C SER A 366 -17.37 -3.57 -0.99
N ILE A 367 -16.90 -4.35 -1.96
CA ILE A 367 -17.75 -5.31 -2.66
C ILE A 367 -18.07 -6.52 -1.79
N THR A 368 -17.13 -6.95 -0.94
CA THR A 368 -17.34 -8.07 -0.02
C THR A 368 -18.12 -7.71 1.24
N ASN A 369 -18.54 -6.44 1.42
CA ASN A 369 -19.23 -5.95 2.61
C ASN A 369 -18.54 -6.39 3.91
N SER A 370 -17.22 -6.18 4.00
CA SER A 370 -16.45 -6.57 5.18
C SER A 370 -16.99 -5.84 6.43
N PRO A 371 -17.29 -6.52 7.56
CA PRO A 371 -17.89 -5.89 8.74
C PRO A 371 -17.12 -4.69 9.31
N GLY A 372 -15.79 -4.71 9.18
CA GLY A 372 -14.89 -3.63 9.61
C GLY A 372 -14.78 -2.47 8.62
N TRP A 373 -15.29 -2.63 7.40
CA TRP A 373 -15.19 -1.63 6.34
C TRP A 373 -16.46 -0.76 6.29
N ARG A 374 -16.36 0.45 6.84
CA ARG A 374 -17.44 1.46 6.83
C ARG A 374 -16.85 2.84 6.53
N PRO A 375 -16.53 3.13 5.26
CA PRO A 375 -15.92 4.41 4.89
C PRO A 375 -16.90 5.55 5.22
N SER A 376 -16.47 6.46 6.10
CA SER A 376 -17.26 7.62 6.51
C SER A 376 -17.01 8.85 5.62
N PHE A 377 -16.09 8.74 4.65
CA PHE A 377 -15.72 9.84 3.78
C PHE A 377 -16.76 10.05 2.68
N HIS A 378 -17.29 11.27 2.57
CA HIS A 378 -18.44 11.58 1.70
C HIS A 378 -18.17 11.35 0.21
N TYR A 379 -16.96 11.70 -0.28
CA TYR A 379 -16.59 11.55 -1.69
C TYR A 379 -16.02 10.17 -2.04
N TYR A 380 -16.10 9.20 -1.13
CA TYR A 380 -15.63 7.86 -1.40
C TYR A 380 -16.62 7.10 -2.30
N SER A 381 -16.12 6.50 -3.37
CA SER A 381 -16.88 5.57 -4.21
C SER A 381 -16.04 4.31 -4.48
N LYS A 382 -16.68 3.14 -4.48
CA LYS A 382 -15.99 1.88 -4.82
C LYS A 382 -15.47 1.88 -6.26
N TRP A 383 -16.18 2.53 -7.18
CA TRP A 383 -15.81 2.57 -8.59
C TRP A 383 -14.61 3.48 -8.87
N THR A 384 -14.45 4.56 -8.11
CA THR A 384 -13.25 5.42 -8.23
C THR A 384 -12.00 4.69 -7.73
N ALA A 385 -12.14 3.86 -6.69
CA ALA A 385 -11.05 2.99 -6.24
C ALA A 385 -10.67 1.94 -7.30
N LEU A 386 -11.65 1.29 -7.96
CA LEU A 386 -11.37 0.36 -9.06
C LEU A 386 -10.67 1.06 -10.23
N PHE A 387 -11.16 2.24 -10.62
CA PHE A 387 -10.57 3.04 -11.69
C PHE A 387 -9.11 3.41 -11.39
N GLY A 388 -8.84 3.85 -10.15
CA GLY A 388 -7.47 4.12 -9.70
C GLY A 388 -6.57 2.88 -9.75
N ALA A 389 -7.06 1.71 -9.36
CA ALA A 389 -6.30 0.47 -9.46
C ALA A 389 -5.96 0.10 -10.91
N VAL A 390 -6.93 0.18 -11.83
CA VAL A 390 -6.74 -0.12 -13.25
C VAL A 390 -5.73 0.84 -13.88
N ILE A 391 -5.85 2.15 -13.61
CA ILE A 391 -4.88 3.14 -14.10
C ILE A 391 -3.47 2.83 -13.60
N CYS A 392 -3.32 2.50 -12.32
CA CYS A 392 -2.00 2.16 -11.78
C CYS A 392 -1.38 0.97 -12.52
N VAL A 393 -2.15 -0.10 -12.80
CA VAL A 393 -1.65 -1.26 -13.55
C VAL A 393 -1.26 -0.87 -14.98
N VAL A 394 -2.11 -0.12 -15.68
CA VAL A 394 -1.84 0.34 -17.04
C VAL A 394 -0.56 1.18 -17.09
N LEU A 395 -0.39 2.13 -16.17
CA LEU A 395 0.80 2.97 -16.09
C LEU A 395 2.08 2.17 -15.78
N MET A 396 2.01 1.15 -14.91
CA MET A 396 3.16 0.29 -14.63
C MET A 396 3.70 -0.40 -15.89
N PHE A 397 2.80 -0.98 -16.71
CA PHE A 397 3.19 -1.63 -17.96
C PHE A 397 3.70 -0.65 -19.01
N LEU A 398 3.13 0.56 -19.07
CA LEU A 398 3.55 1.61 -19.99
C LEU A 398 4.89 2.24 -19.62
N PHE A 399 5.25 2.29 -18.34
CA PHE A 399 6.55 2.78 -17.89
C PHE A 399 7.65 1.78 -18.22
N THR A 400 7.61 0.59 -17.63
CA THR A 400 8.62 -0.46 -17.86
C THR A 400 8.01 -1.84 -17.63
N TRP A 401 7.63 -2.50 -18.72
CA TRP A 401 6.93 -3.80 -18.70
C TRP A 401 7.67 -4.90 -17.92
N TRP A 402 9.00 -4.99 -18.06
CA TRP A 402 9.78 -6.05 -17.40
C TRP A 402 9.82 -5.86 -15.88
N ALA A 403 9.97 -4.62 -15.41
CA ALA A 403 9.94 -4.29 -14.00
C ALA A 403 8.52 -4.42 -13.41
N ALA A 404 7.48 -4.14 -14.20
CA ALA A 404 6.10 -4.43 -13.83
C ALA A 404 5.87 -5.94 -13.61
N LEU A 405 6.40 -6.81 -14.48
CA LEU A 405 6.30 -8.26 -14.27
C LEU A 405 7.04 -8.72 -13.01
N VAL A 406 8.25 -8.22 -12.77
CA VAL A 406 9.03 -8.56 -11.57
C VAL A 406 8.29 -8.15 -10.29
N THR A 407 7.75 -6.94 -10.24
CA THR A 407 6.99 -6.45 -9.08
C THR A 407 5.72 -7.27 -8.83
N TRP A 408 4.98 -7.64 -9.88
CA TRP A 408 3.82 -8.54 -9.78
C TRP A 408 4.21 -9.94 -9.29
N CYS A 409 5.30 -10.52 -9.79
CA CYS A 409 5.82 -11.80 -9.32
C CYS A 409 6.15 -11.76 -7.82
N ILE A 410 6.81 -10.69 -7.35
CA ILE A 410 7.12 -10.50 -5.93
C ILE A 410 5.83 -10.45 -5.10
N ILE A 411 4.81 -9.70 -5.54
CA ILE A 411 3.55 -9.57 -4.79
C ILE A 411 2.77 -10.87 -4.75
N ILE A 412 2.66 -11.59 -5.87
CA ILE A 412 2.00 -12.89 -5.92
C ILE A 412 2.70 -13.87 -4.98
N PHE A 413 4.04 -13.86 -4.95
CA PHE A 413 4.82 -14.67 -4.04
C PHE A 413 4.55 -14.31 -2.58
N LEU A 414 4.56 -13.02 -2.22
CA LEU A 414 4.28 -12.56 -0.85
C LEU A 414 2.87 -12.89 -0.39
N PHE A 415 1.87 -12.64 -1.25
CA PHE A 415 0.49 -12.97 -0.98
C PHE A 415 0.28 -14.48 -0.82
N GLY A 416 0.88 -15.28 -1.72
CA GLY A 416 0.87 -16.74 -1.64
C GLY A 416 1.51 -17.27 -0.36
N TYR A 417 2.64 -16.68 0.06
CA TYR A 417 3.33 -17.04 1.30
C TYR A 417 2.46 -16.77 2.55
N VAL A 418 1.82 -15.60 2.63
CA VAL A 418 0.96 -15.27 3.79
C VAL A 418 -0.27 -16.18 3.85
N ASN A 419 -0.87 -16.49 2.69
CA ASN A 419 -2.01 -17.41 2.61
C ASN A 419 -1.65 -18.85 2.96
N TYR A 420 -0.42 -19.30 2.65
CA TYR A 420 0.05 -20.63 3.01
C TYR A 420 0.30 -20.76 4.52
N ASN A 421 0.97 -19.78 5.12
CA ASN A 421 1.34 -19.85 6.53
C ASN A 421 0.18 -19.58 7.50
N LYS A 422 -0.91 -18.93 7.06
CA LYS A 422 -2.10 -18.58 7.86
C LYS A 422 -1.73 -18.12 9.27
N PRO A 423 -1.08 -16.95 9.42
CA PRO A 423 -0.59 -16.50 10.72
C PRO A 423 -1.74 -16.45 11.73
N LYS A 424 -1.47 -16.83 12.99
CA LYS A 424 -2.46 -16.92 14.09
C LYS A 424 -2.86 -15.53 14.63
N ILE A 425 -3.15 -14.61 13.72
CA ILE A 425 -3.40 -13.21 14.02
C ILE A 425 -4.88 -12.94 13.80
N ASN A 426 -5.62 -12.70 14.88
CA ASN A 426 -7.08 -12.55 14.83
C ASN A 426 -7.50 -11.07 14.73
N TRP A 427 -7.17 -10.41 13.61
CA TRP A 427 -7.61 -9.04 13.35
C TRP A 427 -8.94 -8.94 12.58
N GLY A 428 -9.53 -10.10 12.24
CA GLY A 428 -10.51 -10.19 11.17
C GLY A 428 -9.84 -9.96 9.81
N SER A 429 -10.25 -10.69 8.79
CA SER A 429 -9.78 -10.43 7.42
C SER A 429 -10.96 -10.21 6.48
N SER A 430 -10.74 -9.36 5.48
CA SER A 430 -11.72 -9.15 4.42
C SER A 430 -12.04 -10.44 3.65
N ILE A 431 -11.06 -11.36 3.58
CA ILE A 431 -11.23 -12.69 2.96
C ILE A 431 -12.12 -13.60 3.84
N GLN A 432 -11.92 -13.61 5.16
CA GLN A 432 -12.80 -14.34 6.09
C GLN A 432 -14.22 -13.78 6.07
N ALA A 433 -14.36 -12.45 6.03
CA ALA A 433 -15.65 -11.78 5.89
C ALA A 433 -16.35 -12.13 4.57
N GLY A 434 -15.61 -12.13 3.45
CA GLY A 434 -16.11 -12.59 2.16
C GLY A 434 -16.57 -14.05 2.21
N THR A 435 -15.78 -14.93 2.81
CA THR A 435 -16.13 -16.35 2.98
C THR A 435 -17.41 -16.52 3.80
N TYR A 436 -17.56 -15.76 4.88
CA TYR A 436 -18.78 -15.76 5.69
C TYR A 436 -20.00 -15.25 4.92
N ASN A 437 -19.86 -14.14 4.18
CA ASN A 437 -20.95 -13.60 3.36
C ASN A 437 -21.33 -14.57 2.22
N ILE A 438 -20.36 -15.25 1.60
CA ILE A 438 -20.62 -16.31 0.62
C ILE A 438 -21.35 -17.48 1.29
N ALA A 439 -20.92 -17.94 2.46
CA ALA A 439 -21.57 -19.03 3.18
C ALA A 439 -23.01 -18.69 3.60
N LEU A 440 -23.24 -17.47 4.10
CA LEU A 440 -24.56 -16.98 4.49
C LEU A 440 -25.48 -16.82 3.28
N SER A 441 -25.04 -16.12 2.24
CA SER A 441 -25.83 -15.93 1.01
C SER A 441 -26.13 -17.26 0.33
N SER A 442 -25.18 -18.20 0.31
CA SER A 442 -25.40 -19.56 -0.18
C SER A 442 -26.43 -20.29 0.67
N SER A 443 -26.34 -20.22 2.01
CA SER A 443 -27.31 -20.86 2.92
C SER A 443 -28.73 -20.29 2.79
N VAL A 444 -28.85 -18.98 2.61
CA VAL A 444 -30.13 -18.31 2.37
C VAL A 444 -30.67 -18.70 0.99
N SER A 445 -29.83 -18.72 -0.05
CA SER A 445 -30.25 -19.12 -1.41
C SER A 445 -30.77 -20.55 -1.44
N LEU A 446 -30.17 -21.46 -0.66
CA LEU A 446 -30.64 -22.83 -0.50
C LEU A 446 -32.05 -22.91 0.09
N THR A 447 -32.48 -21.91 0.87
CA THR A 447 -33.82 -21.89 1.47
C THR A 447 -34.92 -21.70 0.41
N GLY A 448 -34.62 -21.04 -0.71
CA GLY A 448 -35.57 -20.82 -1.81
C GLY A 448 -35.70 -21.97 -2.81
N VAL A 449 -34.91 -23.04 -2.69
CA VAL A 449 -34.96 -24.20 -3.60
C VAL A 449 -36.03 -25.17 -3.15
N GLU A 450 -36.93 -25.63 -4.02
CA GLU A 450 -37.95 -26.63 -3.67
C GLU A 450 -37.36 -28.02 -3.37
N ASP A 451 -37.98 -28.77 -2.46
CA ASP A 451 -37.53 -30.12 -2.10
C ASP A 451 -37.97 -31.12 -3.19
N HIS A 452 -37.00 -31.81 -3.79
CA HIS A 452 -37.26 -32.87 -4.77
C HIS A 452 -36.56 -34.16 -4.33
N VAL A 453 -37.26 -35.30 -4.47
CA VAL A 453 -36.76 -36.65 -4.12
C VAL A 453 -35.38 -36.98 -4.73
N LYS A 454 -35.07 -36.49 -5.94
CA LYS A 454 -33.78 -36.71 -6.62
C LYS A 454 -32.61 -35.95 -5.97
N ASN A 455 -32.91 -34.91 -5.19
CA ASN A 455 -31.94 -34.09 -4.48
C ASN A 455 -31.81 -34.46 -3.00
N PHE A 456 -32.43 -35.57 -2.57
CA PHE A 456 -32.31 -36.04 -1.20
C PHE A 456 -30.84 -36.32 -0.84
N ARG A 457 -30.40 -35.76 0.30
CA ARG A 457 -29.08 -35.98 0.87
C ARG A 457 -29.23 -36.33 2.35
N PRO A 458 -28.59 -37.41 2.86
CA PRO A 458 -28.65 -37.74 4.27
C PRO A 458 -27.85 -36.71 5.09
N GLN A 459 -28.56 -35.83 5.79
CA GLN A 459 -27.98 -34.85 6.70
C GLN A 459 -28.01 -35.44 8.11
N CYS A 460 -26.86 -35.87 8.61
CA CYS A 460 -26.78 -36.69 9.82
C CYS A 460 -26.48 -35.87 11.07
N LEU A 461 -27.33 -36.02 12.09
CA LEU A 461 -27.00 -35.69 13.47
C LEU A 461 -26.49 -36.96 14.16
N VAL A 462 -25.25 -36.95 14.62
CA VAL A 462 -24.60 -38.10 15.24
C VAL A 462 -24.43 -37.83 16.73
N LEU A 463 -25.11 -38.60 17.57
CA LEU A 463 -24.97 -38.51 19.03
C LEU A 463 -23.71 -39.27 19.47
N THR A 464 -22.56 -38.64 19.23
CA THR A 464 -21.24 -39.21 19.52
C THR A 464 -20.86 -39.09 20.98
N GLY A 465 -21.45 -38.15 21.71
CA GLY A 465 -20.80 -37.60 22.89
C GLY A 465 -19.51 -36.88 22.46
N PRO A 466 -18.45 -36.87 23.27
CA PRO A 466 -17.17 -36.36 22.80
C PRO A 466 -16.61 -37.28 21.70
N PRO A 467 -16.28 -36.76 20.50
CA PRO A 467 -15.98 -37.57 19.31
C PRO A 467 -14.74 -38.46 19.46
N ASN A 468 -13.84 -38.12 20.38
CA ASN A 468 -12.65 -38.91 20.69
C ASN A 468 -12.98 -40.24 21.41
N GLN A 469 -14.11 -40.34 22.12
CA GLN A 469 -14.50 -41.55 22.84
C GLN A 469 -15.16 -42.60 21.93
N ARG A 470 -15.78 -42.18 20.83
CA ARG A 470 -16.46 -43.08 19.88
C ARG A 470 -16.03 -42.83 18.43
N PRO A 471 -14.74 -43.02 18.11
CA PRO A 471 -14.21 -42.76 16.76
C PRO A 471 -14.87 -43.65 15.70
N ALA A 472 -15.18 -44.92 16.02
CA ALA A 472 -15.79 -45.86 15.08
C ALA A 472 -17.15 -45.38 14.54
N LEU A 473 -17.95 -44.72 15.39
CA LEU A 473 -19.24 -44.16 14.97
C LEU A 473 -19.06 -42.96 14.03
N VAL A 474 -18.08 -42.10 14.32
CA VAL A 474 -17.71 -40.97 13.48
C VAL A 474 -17.22 -41.46 12.11
N ASP A 475 -16.33 -42.45 12.09
CA ASP A 475 -15.74 -43.01 10.87
C ASP A 475 -16.81 -43.73 10.02
N PHE A 476 -17.75 -44.45 10.66
CA PHE A 476 -18.89 -45.08 9.97
C PHE A 476 -19.78 -44.04 9.27
N VAL A 477 -20.17 -42.97 9.97
CA VAL A 477 -21.00 -41.91 9.36
C VAL A 477 -20.24 -41.15 8.27
N CYS A 478 -18.95 -40.91 8.48
CA CYS A 478 -18.08 -40.28 7.49
C CYS A 478 -18.03 -41.11 6.18
N THR A 479 -18.07 -42.44 6.27
CA THR A 479 -17.97 -43.35 5.13
C THR A 479 -19.12 -43.19 4.12
N PHE A 480 -20.36 -42.99 4.59
CA PHE A 480 -21.51 -42.82 3.68
C PHE A 480 -21.84 -41.34 3.39
N THR A 481 -21.49 -40.41 4.28
CA THR A 481 -21.64 -38.97 3.99
C THR A 481 -20.58 -38.45 3.00
N LYS A 482 -19.42 -39.13 2.89
CA LYS A 482 -18.33 -38.89 1.92
C LYS A 482 -17.95 -37.42 1.72
N HIS A 483 -18.00 -36.60 2.78
CA HIS A 483 -17.72 -35.15 2.74
C HIS A 483 -18.66 -34.31 1.85
N ILE A 484 -19.76 -34.91 1.39
CA ILE A 484 -20.75 -34.30 0.49
C ILE A 484 -22.00 -33.88 1.26
N CYS A 485 -22.33 -34.61 2.33
CA CYS A 485 -23.52 -34.36 3.13
C CYS A 485 -23.17 -33.70 4.47
N LEU A 486 -24.17 -33.03 5.06
CA LEU A 486 -24.03 -32.39 6.37
C LEU A 486 -23.88 -33.47 7.45
N MET A 487 -22.86 -33.32 8.30
CA MET A 487 -22.66 -34.15 9.49
C MET A 487 -22.48 -33.23 10.70
N ILE A 488 -23.29 -33.44 11.74
CA ILE A 488 -23.22 -32.71 13.01
C ILE A 488 -22.96 -33.73 14.13
N CYS A 489 -21.85 -33.58 14.84
CA CYS A 489 -21.53 -34.37 16.03
C CYS A 489 -22.10 -33.67 17.27
N GLY A 490 -23.13 -34.28 17.86
CA GLY A 490 -23.77 -33.81 19.09
C GLY A 490 -23.13 -34.39 20.34
N ASP A 491 -22.69 -33.53 21.26
CA ASP A 491 -22.31 -33.89 22.62
C ASP A 491 -23.32 -33.31 23.61
N ILE A 492 -23.84 -34.16 24.51
CA ILE A 492 -24.79 -33.76 25.55
C ILE A 492 -24.06 -33.88 26.87
N ILE A 493 -23.79 -32.74 27.50
CA ILE A 493 -23.11 -32.66 28.79
C ILE A 493 -24.18 -32.55 29.87
N LEU A 494 -24.17 -33.52 30.79
CA LEU A 494 -25.07 -33.53 31.93
C LEU A 494 -24.63 -32.49 32.96
N GLN A 495 -25.58 -31.74 33.51
CA GLN A 495 -25.34 -30.59 34.37
C GLN A 495 -24.50 -30.90 35.62
N ASP A 496 -24.50 -32.15 36.10
CA ASP A 496 -23.69 -32.60 37.25
C ASP A 496 -22.16 -32.63 36.97
N ARG A 497 -21.74 -32.43 35.70
CA ARG A 497 -20.33 -32.35 35.27
C ARG A 497 -19.93 -30.91 34.92
N MET A 498 -20.09 -30.00 35.89
CA MET A 498 -19.95 -28.53 35.81
C MET A 498 -18.59 -27.97 35.30
N THR A 499 -17.59 -28.78 34.95
CA THR A 499 -16.21 -28.32 34.71
C THR A 499 -15.63 -28.80 33.39
N ARG A 500 -16.23 -28.44 32.25
CA ARG A 500 -15.51 -28.46 30.97
C ARG A 500 -15.33 -27.04 30.44
N PRO A 501 -14.08 -26.54 30.33
CA PRO A 501 -13.82 -25.24 29.74
C PRO A 501 -14.20 -25.24 28.26
N GLU A 502 -14.63 -24.09 27.74
CA GLU A 502 -14.93 -23.88 26.31
C GLU A 502 -13.77 -24.34 25.40
N ASP A 503 -12.53 -24.32 25.91
CA ASP A 503 -11.30 -24.85 25.27
C ASP A 503 -11.38 -26.32 24.84
N ALA A 504 -12.23 -27.13 25.48
CA ALA A 504 -12.42 -28.53 25.11
C ALA A 504 -13.07 -28.67 23.72
N THR A 505 -13.94 -27.75 23.32
CA THR A 505 -14.63 -27.78 22.03
C THR A 505 -13.64 -27.59 20.87
N ASP A 506 -12.74 -26.62 20.99
CA ASP A 506 -11.67 -26.36 20.03
C ASP A 506 -10.73 -27.55 19.87
N CYS A 507 -10.41 -28.25 20.97
CA CYS A 507 -9.59 -29.46 20.92
C CYS A 507 -10.27 -30.59 20.13
N LEU A 508 -11.57 -30.78 20.34
CA LEU A 508 -12.36 -31.81 19.65
C LEU A 508 -12.57 -31.48 18.17
N VAL A 509 -12.79 -30.20 17.83
CA VAL A 509 -12.83 -29.74 16.42
C VAL A 509 -11.47 -29.94 15.74
N LYS A 510 -10.36 -29.63 16.41
CA LYS A 510 -9.00 -29.92 15.90
C LYS A 510 -8.78 -31.41 15.67
N TRP A 511 -9.28 -32.27 16.56
CA TRP A 511 -9.22 -33.72 16.41
C TRP A 511 -9.99 -34.21 15.17
N LEU A 512 -11.22 -33.70 14.95
CA LEU A 512 -12.03 -34.00 13.76
C LEU A 512 -11.32 -33.54 12.46
N ASN A 513 -10.78 -32.32 12.47
CA ASN A 513 -10.03 -31.77 11.34
C ASN A 513 -8.76 -32.57 11.03
N LYS A 514 -8.04 -33.05 12.04
CA LYS A 514 -6.84 -33.90 11.85
C LYS A 514 -7.17 -35.23 11.17
N ARG A 515 -8.36 -35.77 11.44
CA ARG A 515 -8.90 -36.97 10.78
C ARG A 515 -9.59 -36.69 9.44
N LYS A 516 -9.57 -35.44 8.98
CA LYS A 516 -10.24 -34.97 7.74
C LYS A 516 -11.76 -35.22 7.75
N VAL A 517 -12.40 -35.33 8.91
CA VAL A 517 -13.85 -35.47 9.02
C VAL A 517 -14.49 -34.09 8.85
N ARG A 518 -15.25 -33.91 7.75
CA ARG A 518 -16.02 -32.67 7.50
C ARG A 518 -17.32 -32.69 8.31
N SER A 519 -17.25 -32.34 9.59
CA SER A 519 -18.42 -32.30 10.48
C SER A 519 -18.39 -31.06 11.38
N PHE A 520 -19.58 -30.55 11.72
CA PHE A 520 -19.72 -29.57 12.79
C PHE A 520 -19.78 -30.26 14.15
N TYR A 521 -19.31 -29.59 15.20
CA TYR A 521 -19.41 -30.08 16.57
C TYR A 521 -20.32 -29.15 17.37
N THR A 522 -21.36 -29.71 17.99
CA THR A 522 -22.31 -28.97 18.80
C THR A 522 -22.40 -29.60 20.18
N SER A 523 -22.00 -28.86 21.21
CA SER A 523 -22.10 -29.27 22.60
C SER A 523 -23.30 -28.56 23.23
N LEU A 524 -24.15 -29.30 23.94
CA LEU A 524 -25.30 -28.75 24.65
C LEU A 524 -25.34 -29.26 26.09
N MET A 525 -25.63 -28.35 27.03
CA MET A 525 -25.81 -28.66 28.44
C MET A 525 -27.28 -28.97 28.72
N ALA A 526 -27.57 -30.09 29.36
CA ALA A 526 -28.93 -30.46 29.75
C ALA A 526 -28.95 -31.30 31.03
N ASP A 527 -30.05 -31.23 31.76
CA ASP A 527 -30.22 -31.96 33.02
C ASP A 527 -30.32 -33.47 32.77
N ASN A 528 -30.95 -33.84 31.65
CA ASN A 528 -31.18 -35.22 31.23
C ASN A 528 -30.77 -35.41 29.76
N LEU A 529 -30.24 -36.60 29.43
CA LEU A 529 -29.88 -36.97 28.06
C LEU A 529 -31.09 -36.85 27.10
N ARG A 530 -32.29 -37.12 27.61
CA ARG A 530 -33.57 -36.93 26.88
C ARG A 530 -33.82 -35.49 26.48
N ALA A 531 -33.77 -34.59 27.46
CA ALA A 531 -34.03 -33.17 27.23
C ALA A 531 -32.97 -32.60 26.27
N GLY A 532 -31.71 -32.96 26.47
CA GLY A 532 -30.61 -32.52 25.60
C GLY A 532 -30.74 -33.03 24.17
N ALA A 533 -31.10 -34.31 23.98
CA ALA A 533 -31.30 -34.87 22.64
C ALA A 533 -32.48 -34.23 21.91
N LYS A 534 -33.59 -33.94 22.63
CA LYS A 534 -34.74 -33.22 22.06
C LYS A 534 -34.36 -31.81 21.62
N GLN A 535 -33.61 -31.08 22.44
CA GLN A 535 -33.13 -29.73 22.10
C GLN A 535 -32.19 -29.76 20.89
N LEU A 536 -31.25 -30.72 20.83
CA LEU A 536 -30.37 -30.88 19.68
C LEU A 536 -31.15 -31.21 18.40
N LEU A 537 -32.14 -32.11 18.47
CA LEU A 537 -32.96 -32.46 17.30
C LEU A 537 -33.74 -31.26 16.75
N GLN A 538 -34.27 -30.41 17.63
CA GLN A 538 -35.11 -29.27 17.22
C GLN A 538 -34.31 -28.04 16.82
N ALA A 539 -33.12 -27.81 17.41
CA ALA A 539 -32.37 -26.57 17.27
C ALA A 539 -31.07 -26.70 16.45
N SER A 540 -30.70 -27.89 15.98
CA SER A 540 -29.48 -28.07 15.19
C SER A 540 -29.67 -27.69 13.72
N GLY A 541 -28.67 -26.98 13.18
CA GLY A 541 -28.64 -26.56 11.77
C GLY A 541 -29.02 -25.09 11.54
N LEU A 542 -28.99 -24.69 10.26
CA LEU A 542 -29.33 -23.34 9.80
C LEU A 542 -30.11 -23.41 8.48
N GLY A 543 -31.35 -22.92 8.45
CA GLY A 543 -32.20 -22.96 7.24
C GLY A 543 -32.44 -24.40 6.75
N LYS A 544 -32.10 -24.68 5.48
CA LYS A 544 -32.16 -26.04 4.90
C LYS A 544 -30.97 -26.96 5.25
N LEU A 545 -29.93 -26.41 5.88
CA LEU A 545 -28.81 -27.19 6.41
C LEU A 545 -29.16 -27.68 7.84
N LYS A 546 -30.17 -28.54 7.94
CA LYS A 546 -30.67 -29.13 9.18
C LYS A 546 -30.66 -30.66 9.10
N PRO A 547 -30.31 -31.37 10.18
CA PRO A 547 -30.26 -32.82 10.12
C PRO A 547 -31.63 -33.42 9.85
N ASN A 548 -31.66 -34.43 8.98
CA ASN A 548 -32.85 -35.23 8.65
C ASN A 548 -32.71 -36.69 9.09
N THR A 549 -31.51 -37.10 9.49
CA THR A 549 -31.21 -38.48 9.91
C THR A 549 -30.49 -38.43 11.25
N LEU A 550 -31.02 -39.12 12.26
CA LEU A 550 -30.34 -39.29 13.53
C LEU A 550 -29.55 -40.59 13.53
N VAL A 551 -28.28 -40.52 13.95
CA VAL A 551 -27.42 -41.70 14.11
C VAL A 551 -26.98 -41.79 15.57
N LEU A 552 -27.19 -42.94 16.18
CA LEU A 552 -26.88 -43.23 17.56
C LEU A 552 -26.24 -44.60 17.71
N GLY A 553 -25.27 -44.71 18.62
CA GLY A 553 -24.64 -45.98 18.96
C GLY A 553 -25.54 -46.83 19.84
N PHE A 554 -25.59 -48.13 19.59
CA PHE A 554 -26.35 -49.07 20.42
C PHE A 554 -25.72 -49.19 21.82
N LYS A 555 -26.56 -49.16 22.86
CA LYS A 555 -26.11 -49.32 24.26
C LYS A 555 -26.02 -50.79 24.63
N THR A 556 -24.81 -51.34 24.65
CA THR A 556 -24.53 -52.74 24.97
C THR A 556 -24.82 -53.10 26.43
N ASN A 557 -24.51 -52.20 27.36
CA ASN A 557 -24.61 -52.46 28.82
C ASN A 557 -26.02 -52.18 29.36
N TRP A 558 -27.04 -52.48 28.57
CA TRP A 558 -28.41 -52.12 28.91
C TRP A 558 -28.97 -52.90 30.10
N ARG A 559 -28.50 -54.14 30.31
CA ARG A 559 -28.94 -55.00 31.42
C ARG A 559 -28.45 -54.53 32.79
N ASP A 560 -27.29 -53.88 32.83
CA ASP A 560 -26.64 -53.42 34.07
C ASP A 560 -26.97 -51.96 34.41
N SER A 561 -27.71 -51.28 33.55
CA SER A 561 -28.04 -49.87 33.68
C SER A 561 -29.34 -49.64 34.44
N ALA A 562 -29.47 -48.50 35.12
CA ALA A 562 -30.76 -48.03 35.63
C ALA A 562 -31.83 -47.98 34.52
N PRO A 563 -33.08 -48.42 34.80
CA PRO A 563 -34.15 -48.55 33.80
C PRO A 563 -34.50 -47.24 33.10
N GLU A 564 -34.36 -46.10 33.78
CA GLU A 564 -34.61 -44.75 33.23
C GLU A 564 -33.79 -44.43 31.97
N ASN A 565 -32.56 -44.96 31.90
CA ASN A 565 -31.70 -44.78 30.74
C ASN A 565 -32.10 -45.66 29.54
N TRP A 566 -32.84 -46.74 29.78
CA TRP A 566 -33.31 -47.64 28.73
C TRP A 566 -34.61 -47.11 28.09
N ASP A 567 -35.50 -46.56 28.92
CA ASP A 567 -36.70 -45.86 28.46
C ASP A 567 -36.37 -44.68 27.54
N PHE A 568 -35.23 -44.01 27.77
CA PHE A 568 -34.71 -43.00 26.85
C PHE A 568 -34.47 -43.55 25.44
N PHE A 569 -33.82 -44.70 25.27
CA PHE A 569 -33.50 -45.25 23.94
C PHE A 569 -34.76 -45.64 23.16
N PHE A 570 -35.76 -46.24 23.83
CA PHE A 570 -37.03 -46.59 23.20
C PHE A 570 -37.88 -45.37 22.84
N GLN A 571 -37.99 -44.42 23.75
CA GLN A 571 -38.78 -43.20 23.49
C GLN A 571 -38.13 -42.30 22.45
N LEU A 572 -36.81 -42.32 22.31
CA LEU A 572 -36.13 -41.60 21.23
C LEU A 572 -36.52 -42.18 19.86
N GLY A 573 -36.58 -43.52 19.75
CA GLY A 573 -37.07 -44.19 18.55
C GLY A 573 -38.52 -43.85 18.23
N GLN A 574 -39.40 -43.85 19.24
CA GLN A 574 -40.81 -43.49 19.07
C GLN A 574 -41.03 -42.03 18.63
N ASN A 575 -40.30 -41.08 19.24
CA ASN A 575 -40.40 -39.66 18.88
C ASN A 575 -39.98 -39.38 17.42
N MET A 576 -39.13 -40.23 16.82
CA MET A 576 -38.73 -40.07 15.41
C MET A 576 -39.82 -40.51 14.43
N SER A 577 -40.58 -41.56 14.75
CA SER A 577 -41.72 -42.00 13.91
C SER A 577 -42.85 -40.97 13.81
N PHE A 578 -42.94 -40.02 14.75
CA PHE A 578 -43.97 -38.96 14.77
C PHE A 578 -43.51 -37.63 14.14
N LEU A 579 -42.25 -37.50 13.74
CA LEU A 579 -41.67 -36.27 13.18
C LEU A 579 -41.51 -36.29 11.65
N ASN A 580 -42.00 -37.34 10.97
CA ASN A 580 -42.04 -37.43 9.51
C ASN A 580 -43.36 -36.95 8.93
#